data_AF-A0A3C1YZD7-F1
#
_entry.id   AF-A0A3C1YZD7-F1
#
_cell.length_a   1.000
_cell.length_b   1.000
_cell.length_c   1.000
_cell.angle_alpha   90.00
_cell.angle_beta   90.00
_cell.angle_gamma   90.00
#
_symmetry.space_group_name_H-M   'P 1'
#
loop_
_entity.id
_entity.type
_entity.pdbx_description
1 polymer ?
#
loop_
_entity_poly.entity_id
_entity_poly.type
_entity_poly.pdbx_seq_one_letter_code
_entity_poly.pdbx_strand_id
1 'polypeptide(L)'
;MATEQKAADTGKVTLSVIKADIGGFVGHSAMHPALMDCAKEKLAVAKKSGLLVDYHVSACGDDLQLIMTHRHGVDHEPVHRLAWDTFEAGTAVAKDLHLYGAGQDLLADAFSGNVRGQGPGVAEMEFVERKSDPVLIFMADKTSAGAWNLPLYKMFADPFTTA
;
A
#
# COMPACT_ATOMS: atom_id res chain seq x y z
N MET A 1 -33.08 -3.52 25.89
CA MET A 1 -32.49 -3.07 24.61
C MET A 1 -31.00 -3.34 24.70
N ALA A 2 -30.43 -3.89 23.63
CA ALA A 2 -29.14 -4.57 23.60
C ALA A 2 -27.99 -3.66 24.08
N THR A 3 -27.23 -4.15 25.06
CA THR A 3 -25.90 -3.63 25.37
C THR A 3 -24.99 -3.94 24.18
N GLU A 4 -24.56 -2.90 23.46
CA GLU A 4 -23.49 -3.00 22.49
C GLU A 4 -22.27 -3.62 23.18
N GLN A 5 -21.97 -4.87 22.87
CA GLN A 5 -20.71 -5.49 23.21
C GLN A 5 -19.63 -4.76 22.42
N LYS A 6 -18.90 -3.87 23.09
CA LYS A 6 -17.59 -3.40 22.61
C LYS A 6 -16.78 -4.66 22.33
N ALA A 7 -16.51 -4.95 21.05
CA ALA A 7 -15.66 -6.06 20.66
C ALA A 7 -14.36 -5.97 21.46
N ALA A 8 -13.97 -7.06 22.12
CA ALA A 8 -12.73 -7.11 22.88
C ALA A 8 -11.59 -6.65 21.96
N ASP A 9 -10.80 -5.68 22.40
CA ASP A 9 -9.60 -5.26 21.68
C ASP A 9 -8.67 -6.46 21.63
N THR A 10 -8.64 -7.13 20.48
CA THR A 10 -7.84 -8.35 20.28
C THR A 10 -6.34 -8.04 20.23
N GLY A 11 -5.95 -6.75 20.28
CA GLY A 11 -4.58 -6.29 20.09
C GLY A 11 -4.08 -6.52 18.66
N LYS A 12 -4.92 -7.04 17.76
CA LYS A 12 -4.56 -7.31 16.38
C LYS A 12 -4.53 -6.05 15.54
N VAL A 13 -3.49 -5.93 14.74
CA VAL A 13 -3.30 -4.90 13.74
C VAL A 13 -2.90 -5.56 12.42
N THR A 14 -3.36 -4.99 11.33
CA THR A 14 -2.96 -5.35 9.97
C THR A 14 -2.14 -4.20 9.41
N LEU A 15 -0.95 -4.52 8.91
CA LEU A 15 -0.13 -3.61 8.13
C LEU A 15 -0.24 -4.02 6.66
N SER A 16 -0.77 -3.13 5.83
CA SER A 16 -0.93 -3.33 4.39
C SER A 16 -0.13 -2.29 3.63
N VAL A 17 0.75 -2.76 2.75
CA VAL A 17 1.49 -1.94 1.80
C VAL A 17 1.01 -2.28 0.40
N ILE A 18 0.29 -1.34 -0.22
CA ILE A 18 -0.26 -1.52 -1.56
C ILE A 18 0.35 -0.45 -2.47
N LYS A 19 0.86 -0.87 -3.63
CA LYS A 19 1.60 0.00 -4.56
C LYS A 19 1.12 -0.14 -6.00
N ALA A 20 1.29 0.92 -6.78
CA ALA A 20 1.08 0.91 -8.23
C ALA A 20 1.85 2.05 -8.90
N ASP A 21 2.32 1.82 -10.13
CA ASP A 21 2.67 2.89 -11.07
C ASP A 21 1.39 3.43 -11.73
N ILE A 22 1.12 4.71 -11.47
CA ILE A 22 -0.04 5.42 -12.03
C ILE A 22 0.37 6.63 -12.89
N GLY A 23 1.66 6.81 -13.15
CA GLY A 23 2.22 7.87 -13.97
C GLY A 23 3.53 8.44 -13.45
N GLY A 24 4.56 8.49 -14.32
CA GLY A 24 5.90 8.92 -13.98
C GLY A 24 6.30 10.34 -14.43
N PHE A 25 7.28 10.91 -13.72
CA PHE A 25 7.73 12.30 -13.82
C PHE A 25 9.28 12.43 -13.69
N VAL A 26 10.07 12.64 -14.74
CA VAL A 26 9.76 12.52 -16.19
C VAL A 26 10.03 11.08 -16.66
N GLY A 27 9.20 10.57 -17.56
CA GLY A 27 9.27 9.15 -17.94
C GLY A 27 9.12 8.25 -16.70
N HIS A 28 9.84 7.14 -16.67
CA HIS A 28 9.82 6.19 -15.55
C HIS A 28 10.83 6.50 -14.42
N SER A 29 10.95 7.77 -14.03
CA SER A 29 12.04 8.22 -13.15
C SER A 29 11.61 8.52 -11.71
N ALA A 30 10.50 9.22 -11.52
CA ALA A 30 10.03 9.63 -10.19
C ALA A 30 8.51 9.85 -10.17
N MET A 31 7.97 10.09 -8.96
CA MET A 31 6.56 10.37 -8.72
C MET A 31 6.28 11.88 -8.68
N HIS A 32 5.22 12.33 -9.34
CA HIS A 32 4.81 13.73 -9.30
C HIS A 32 4.12 14.07 -7.96
N PRO A 33 4.45 15.20 -7.28
CA PRO A 33 3.88 15.55 -5.97
C PRO A 33 2.34 15.63 -5.93
N ALA A 34 1.70 16.05 -7.02
CA ALA A 34 0.23 16.11 -7.08
C ALA A 34 -0.45 14.73 -6.96
N LEU A 35 0.19 13.66 -7.43
CA LEU A 35 -0.32 12.29 -7.28
C LEU A 35 -0.20 11.84 -5.81
N MET A 36 0.92 12.19 -5.16
CA MET A 36 1.14 11.96 -3.73
C MET A 36 0.10 12.69 -2.87
N ASP A 37 -0.21 13.94 -3.21
CA ASP A 37 -1.17 14.75 -2.45
C ASP A 37 -2.60 14.23 -2.65
N CYS A 38 -2.97 13.84 -3.87
CA CYS A 38 -4.24 13.15 -4.15
C CYS A 38 -4.40 11.89 -3.27
N ALA A 39 -3.36 11.07 -3.18
CA ALA A 39 -3.38 9.88 -2.34
C ALA A 39 -3.49 10.20 -0.83
N LYS A 40 -2.75 11.21 -0.35
CA LYS A 40 -2.84 11.65 1.06
C LYS A 40 -4.25 12.12 1.41
N GLU A 41 -4.92 12.85 0.53
CA GLU A 41 -6.29 13.32 0.74
C GLU A 41 -7.27 12.16 0.88
N LYS A 42 -7.19 11.16 -0.02
CA LYS A 42 -8.05 9.96 0.03
C LYS A 42 -7.85 9.16 1.31
N LEU A 43 -6.60 8.90 1.69
CA LEU A 43 -6.30 8.16 2.92
C LEU A 43 -6.65 8.96 4.19
N ALA A 44 -6.57 10.29 4.16
CA ALA A 44 -7.03 11.14 5.25
C ALA A 44 -8.53 10.96 5.53
N VAL A 45 -9.34 10.87 4.47
CA VAL A 45 -10.78 10.61 4.59
C VAL A 45 -11.03 9.22 5.18
N ALA A 46 -10.31 8.20 4.72
CA ALA A 46 -10.44 6.83 5.23
C ALA A 46 -10.02 6.68 6.71
N LYS A 47 -8.98 7.41 7.13
CA LYS A 47 -8.61 7.52 8.55
C LYS A 47 -9.72 8.19 9.36
N LYS A 48 -10.27 9.30 8.86
CA LYS A 48 -11.36 10.03 9.54
C LYS A 48 -12.65 9.21 9.64
N SER A 49 -12.94 8.35 8.66
CA SER A 49 -14.10 7.45 8.69
C SER A 49 -13.90 6.21 9.56
N GLY A 50 -12.68 6.00 10.09
CA GLY A 50 -12.34 4.84 10.92
C GLY A 50 -12.07 3.55 10.15
N LEU A 51 -11.95 3.60 8.82
CA LEU A 51 -11.53 2.44 8.01
C LEU A 51 -10.05 2.13 8.24
N LEU A 52 -9.23 3.18 8.37
CA LEU A 52 -7.82 3.07 8.71
C LEU A 52 -7.58 3.55 10.14
N VAL A 53 -6.62 2.92 10.82
CA VAL A 53 -6.03 3.43 12.07
C VAL A 53 -5.07 4.56 11.74
N ASP A 54 -4.12 4.31 10.82
CA ASP A 54 -3.19 5.31 10.31
C ASP A 54 -2.71 4.99 8.90
N TYR A 55 -1.95 5.93 8.31
CA TYR A 55 -1.33 5.74 6.99
C TYR A 55 -0.08 6.59 6.79
N HIS A 56 0.70 6.20 5.78
CA HIS A 56 1.77 6.99 5.19
C HIS A 56 1.77 6.82 3.66
N VAL A 57 2.02 7.90 2.93
CA VAL A 57 2.13 7.88 1.47
C VAL A 57 3.59 8.19 1.10
N SER A 58 4.21 7.30 0.35
CA SER A 58 5.59 7.46 -0.15
C SER A 58 5.69 7.08 -1.63
N ALA A 59 6.89 7.15 -2.19
CA ALA A 59 7.20 6.66 -3.52
C ALA A 59 8.62 6.08 -3.59
N CYS A 60 8.83 5.14 -4.50
CA CYS A 60 10.15 4.67 -4.90
C CYS A 60 10.17 4.69 -6.43
N GLY A 61 10.98 5.56 -7.03
CA GLY A 61 10.86 5.81 -8.47
C GLY A 61 9.47 6.33 -8.86
N ASP A 62 8.87 5.73 -9.88
CA ASP A 62 7.52 5.99 -10.39
C ASP A 62 6.41 5.17 -9.69
N ASP A 63 6.75 4.40 -8.66
CA ASP A 63 5.77 3.63 -7.90
C ASP A 63 5.22 4.40 -6.70
N LEU A 64 3.91 4.64 -6.69
CA LEU A 64 3.19 5.21 -5.56
C LEU A 64 2.97 4.14 -4.48
N GLN A 65 3.22 4.48 -3.22
CA GLN A 65 3.19 3.55 -2.09
C GLN A 65 2.15 4.00 -1.07
N LEU A 66 1.14 3.16 -0.82
CA LEU A 66 0.12 3.36 0.21
C LEU A 66 0.41 2.41 1.37
N ILE A 67 0.97 2.95 2.46
CA ILE A 67 1.26 2.21 3.68
C ILE A 67 0.12 2.48 4.66
N MET A 68 -0.60 1.45 5.06
CA MET A 68 -1.85 1.56 5.83
C MET A 68 -1.84 0.61 7.01
N THR A 69 -2.32 1.09 8.16
CA THR A 69 -2.63 0.23 9.31
C THR A 69 -4.13 0.21 9.58
N HIS A 70 -4.68 -0.97 9.85
CA HIS A 70 -6.10 -1.15 10.14
C HIS A 70 -6.34 -2.42 10.98
N ARG A 71 -7.61 -2.75 11.26
CA ARG A 71 -7.99 -3.89 12.14
C ARG A 71 -8.95 -4.86 11.45
N HIS A 72 -8.72 -5.13 10.17
CA HIS A 72 -9.67 -5.86 9.32
C HIS A 72 -9.13 -7.18 8.75
N GLY A 73 -7.87 -7.54 9.03
CA GLY A 73 -7.21 -8.70 8.46
C GLY A 73 -6.68 -8.46 7.04
N VAL A 74 -5.89 -9.41 6.56
CA VAL A 74 -5.34 -9.40 5.19
C VAL A 74 -6.44 -9.63 4.15
N ASP A 75 -6.23 -9.20 2.91
CA ASP A 75 -7.19 -9.39 1.81
C ASP A 75 -8.58 -8.75 2.08
N HIS A 76 -8.67 -7.75 2.96
CA HIS A 76 -9.93 -7.10 3.31
C HIS A 76 -10.42 -6.18 2.19
N GLU A 77 -11.49 -6.59 1.51
CA GLU A 77 -12.02 -5.92 0.31
C GLU A 77 -12.12 -4.38 0.43
N PRO A 78 -12.74 -3.79 1.48
CA PRO A 78 -12.81 -2.33 1.61
C PRO A 78 -11.45 -1.60 1.63
N VAL A 79 -10.40 -2.21 2.17
CA VAL A 79 -9.05 -1.61 2.18
C VAL A 79 -8.41 -1.69 0.80
N HIS A 80 -8.57 -2.83 0.12
CA HIS A 80 -8.13 -2.97 -1.27
C HIS A 80 -8.88 -2.04 -2.23
N ARG A 81 -10.19 -1.85 -2.01
CA ARG A 81 -11.01 -0.91 -2.77
C ARG A 81 -10.56 0.53 -2.54
N LEU A 82 -10.27 0.91 -1.30
CA LEU A 82 -9.68 2.23 -1.00
C LEU A 82 -8.39 2.46 -1.78
N ALA A 83 -7.49 1.49 -1.83
CA ALA A 83 -6.25 1.59 -2.59
C ALA A 83 -6.54 1.74 -4.10
N TRP A 84 -7.41 0.88 -4.65
CA TRP A 84 -7.83 0.94 -6.05
C TRP A 84 -8.41 2.31 -6.44
N ASP A 85 -9.41 2.79 -5.70
CA ASP A 85 -10.08 4.07 -5.94
C ASP A 85 -9.09 5.25 -5.81
N THR A 86 -8.07 5.10 -4.96
CA THR A 86 -6.98 6.08 -4.81
C THR A 86 -6.08 6.10 -6.05
N PHE A 87 -5.72 4.93 -6.59
CA PHE A 87 -4.93 4.82 -7.82
C PHE A 87 -5.70 5.31 -9.05
N GLU A 88 -7.00 5.04 -9.16
CA GLU A 88 -7.85 5.58 -10.22
C GLU A 88 -7.92 7.12 -10.16
N ALA A 89 -8.11 7.68 -8.96
CA ALA A 89 -8.12 9.13 -8.77
C ALA A 89 -6.77 9.76 -9.12
N GLY A 90 -5.65 9.16 -8.69
CA GLY A 90 -4.32 9.63 -9.06
C GLY A 90 -4.03 9.49 -10.56
N THR A 91 -4.55 8.45 -11.21
CA THR A 91 -4.48 8.26 -12.66
C THR A 91 -5.21 9.37 -13.41
N ALA A 92 -6.36 9.85 -12.90
CA ALA A 92 -7.05 11.00 -13.48
C ALA A 92 -6.17 12.26 -13.43
N VAL A 93 -5.55 12.54 -12.28
CA VAL A 93 -4.59 13.66 -12.14
C VAL A 93 -3.39 13.49 -13.09
N ALA A 94 -2.87 12.28 -13.22
CA ALA A 94 -1.75 11.97 -14.11
C ALA A 94 -2.11 12.25 -15.59
N LYS A 95 -3.33 11.90 -16.01
CA LYS A 95 -3.86 12.19 -17.35
C LYS A 95 -3.99 13.69 -17.60
N ASP A 96 -4.54 14.44 -16.64
CA ASP A 96 -4.71 15.90 -16.75
C ASP A 96 -3.37 16.62 -16.86
N LEU A 97 -2.34 16.11 -16.18
CA LEU A 97 -0.97 16.63 -16.23
C LEU A 97 -0.13 16.07 -17.39
N HIS A 98 -0.70 15.17 -18.21
CA HIS A 98 -0.01 14.45 -19.29
C HIS A 98 1.29 13.74 -18.85
N LEU A 99 1.25 13.10 -17.68
CA LEU A 99 2.39 12.31 -17.18
C LEU A 99 2.60 11.05 -18.03
N TYR A 100 3.84 10.55 -18.04
CA TYR A 100 4.20 9.37 -18.82
C TYR A 100 3.64 8.11 -18.17
N GLY A 101 3.02 7.21 -18.94
CA GLY A 101 2.47 5.95 -18.39
C GLY A 101 1.28 6.16 -17.44
N ALA A 102 0.43 7.16 -17.65
CA ALA A 102 -0.72 7.41 -16.77
C ALA A 102 -1.63 6.17 -16.65
N GLY A 103 -1.71 5.60 -15.44
CA GLY A 103 -2.48 4.38 -15.13
C GLY A 103 -1.80 3.07 -15.54
N GLN A 104 -0.47 3.03 -15.65
CA GLN A 104 0.28 1.88 -16.16
C GLN A 104 -0.05 0.55 -15.49
N ASP A 105 -0.14 0.51 -14.16
CA ASP A 105 -0.40 -0.72 -13.40
C ASP A 105 -1.89 -1.01 -13.20
N LEU A 106 -2.82 -0.23 -13.77
CA LEU A 106 -4.26 -0.52 -13.70
C LEU A 106 -4.66 -1.40 -14.89
N LEU A 107 -4.35 -2.69 -14.79
CA LEU A 107 -4.49 -3.66 -15.89
C LEU A 107 -5.93 -4.17 -16.06
N ALA A 108 -6.80 -3.95 -15.08
CA ALA A 108 -8.20 -4.31 -15.11
C ALA A 108 -9.09 -3.07 -15.23
N ASP A 109 -10.17 -3.17 -15.99
CA ASP A 109 -11.14 -2.09 -16.16
C ASP A 109 -12.03 -1.88 -14.91
N ALA A 110 -12.10 -2.88 -14.03
CA ALA A 110 -12.94 -2.84 -12.84
C ALA A 110 -12.39 -3.69 -11.69
N PHE A 111 -12.51 -3.18 -10.47
CA PHE A 111 -12.10 -3.84 -9.25
C PHE A 111 -12.85 -5.15 -8.97
N SER A 112 -12.13 -6.26 -8.78
CA SER A 112 -12.67 -7.60 -8.47
C SER A 112 -12.31 -8.09 -7.06
N GLY A 113 -12.76 -7.40 -6.01
CA GLY A 113 -12.69 -7.86 -4.61
C GLY A 113 -11.34 -7.62 -3.91
N ASN A 114 -10.21 -7.88 -4.57
CA ASN A 114 -8.88 -7.47 -4.12
C ASN A 114 -7.99 -7.10 -5.31
N VAL A 115 -6.92 -6.34 -5.10
CA VAL A 115 -6.07 -5.85 -6.21
C VAL A 115 -5.08 -6.89 -6.77
N ARG A 116 -4.97 -8.09 -6.18
CA ARG A 116 -4.02 -9.10 -6.65
C ARG A 116 -4.41 -9.57 -8.05
N GLY A 117 -3.45 -9.55 -8.97
CA GLY A 117 -3.68 -9.90 -10.37
C GLY A 117 -4.35 -8.80 -11.21
N GLN A 118 -4.68 -7.65 -10.63
CA GLN A 118 -5.19 -6.48 -11.36
C GLN A 118 -4.09 -5.45 -11.68
N GLY A 119 -2.84 -5.77 -11.30
CA GLY A 119 -1.63 -4.97 -11.54
C GLY A 119 -0.98 -4.43 -10.27
N PRO A 120 -1.70 -3.81 -9.32
CA PRO A 120 -1.08 -3.32 -8.07
C PRO A 120 -0.40 -4.42 -7.26
N GLY A 121 0.76 -4.08 -6.70
CA GLY A 121 1.53 -4.93 -5.79
C GLY A 121 1.01 -4.84 -4.35
N VAL A 122 1.06 -5.94 -3.61
CA VAL A 122 0.53 -6.06 -2.26
C VAL A 122 1.49 -6.82 -1.36
N ALA A 123 1.79 -6.28 -0.18
CA ALA A 123 2.44 -6.98 0.92
C ALA A 123 1.70 -6.66 2.23
N GLU A 124 1.19 -7.68 2.91
CA GLU A 124 0.34 -7.52 4.09
C GLU A 124 0.64 -8.56 5.16
N MET A 125 0.44 -8.17 6.42
CA MET A 125 0.48 -9.09 7.55
C MET A 125 -0.48 -8.66 8.65
N GLU A 126 -1.21 -9.62 9.22
CA GLU A 126 -1.97 -9.43 10.46
C GLU A 126 -1.18 -10.06 11.62
N PHE A 127 -1.02 -9.31 12.71
CA PHE A 127 -0.32 -9.77 13.90
C PHE A 127 -0.89 -9.11 15.17
N VAL A 128 -0.58 -9.67 16.32
CA VAL A 128 -0.86 -9.05 17.62
C VAL A 128 0.30 -8.10 17.93
N GLU A 129 -0.01 -6.83 18.13
CA GLU A 129 1.00 -5.80 18.40
C GLU A 129 1.79 -6.12 19.67
N ARG A 130 3.12 -6.10 19.56
CA ARG A 130 4.03 -6.33 20.69
C ARG A 130 4.08 -5.10 21.60
N LYS A 131 4.70 -5.23 22.79
CA LYS A 131 4.93 -4.08 23.69
C LYS A 131 5.69 -2.92 22.98
N SER A 132 6.56 -3.27 22.05
CA SER A 132 7.22 -2.36 21.10
C SER A 132 7.30 -3.10 19.77
N ASP A 133 6.77 -2.50 18.70
CA ASP A 133 6.64 -3.16 17.40
C ASP A 133 7.35 -2.37 16.28
N PRO A 134 8.69 -2.37 16.26
CA PRO A 134 9.44 -1.75 15.17
C PRO A 134 9.26 -2.55 13.88
N VAL A 135 8.90 -1.84 12.80
CA VAL A 135 8.73 -2.40 11.46
C VAL A 135 9.60 -1.64 10.46
N LEU A 136 10.13 -2.37 9.47
CA LEU A 136 10.85 -1.81 8.32
C LEU A 136 10.09 -2.19 7.05
N ILE A 137 9.80 -1.20 6.22
CA ILE A 137 9.12 -1.39 4.93
C ILE A 137 10.12 -1.05 3.83
N PHE A 138 10.40 -2.04 2.98
CA PHE A 138 11.28 -1.87 1.83
C PHE A 138 10.45 -1.76 0.56
N MET A 139 10.80 -0.77 -0.26
CA MET A 139 10.17 -0.48 -1.55
C MET A 139 11.30 -0.40 -2.57
N ALA A 140 11.09 -0.98 -3.75
CA ALA A 140 12.06 -0.96 -4.84
C ALA A 140 11.36 -0.76 -6.18
N ASP A 141 12.06 -0.10 -7.08
CA ASP A 141 11.65 0.17 -8.45
C ASP A 141 12.68 -0.44 -9.44
N LYS A 142 12.24 -0.70 -10.67
CA LYS A 142 13.03 -1.28 -11.78
C LYS A 142 13.65 -2.65 -11.48
N THR A 143 12.95 -3.43 -10.67
CA THR A 143 13.30 -4.81 -10.35
C THR A 143 12.05 -5.67 -10.14
N SER A 144 12.23 -6.97 -9.89
CA SER A 144 11.12 -7.89 -9.62
C SER A 144 11.10 -8.32 -8.14
N ALA A 145 10.02 -8.98 -7.72
CA ALA A 145 9.90 -9.52 -6.36
C ALA A 145 11.08 -10.45 -5.97
N GLY A 146 11.70 -11.13 -6.94
CA GLY A 146 12.85 -12.00 -6.71
C GLY A 146 14.11 -11.29 -6.23
N ALA A 147 14.20 -9.95 -6.37
CA ALA A 147 15.31 -9.15 -5.84
C ALA A 147 15.44 -9.25 -4.31
N TRP A 148 14.35 -9.57 -3.63
CA TRP A 148 14.33 -9.74 -2.18
C TRP A 148 14.81 -11.10 -1.71
N ASN A 149 14.97 -12.09 -2.61
CA ASN A 149 15.36 -13.46 -2.21
C ASN A 149 16.71 -13.48 -1.47
N LEU A 150 17.73 -12.81 -2.00
CA LEU A 150 19.05 -12.77 -1.37
C LEU A 150 19.07 -11.96 -0.06
N PRO A 151 18.51 -10.72 0.00
CA PRO A 151 18.39 -9.99 1.25
C PRO A 151 17.62 -10.75 2.34
N LEU A 152 16.49 -11.36 2.01
CA LEU A 152 15.68 -12.14 2.96
C LEU A 152 16.43 -13.38 3.46
N TYR A 153 17.07 -14.13 2.55
CA TYR A 153 17.93 -15.26 2.94
C TYR A 153 19.01 -14.82 3.91
N LYS A 154 19.69 -13.71 3.61
CA LYS A 154 20.74 -13.18 4.47
C LYS A 154 20.21 -12.77 5.84
N MET A 155 19.10 -12.04 5.88
CA MET A 155 18.48 -11.57 7.13
C MET A 155 18.02 -12.72 8.04
N PHE A 156 17.50 -13.82 7.47
CA PHE A 156 16.83 -14.86 8.26
C PHE A 156 17.56 -16.20 8.34
N ALA A 157 18.60 -16.44 7.53
CA ALA A 157 19.26 -17.75 7.46
C ALA A 157 20.79 -17.71 7.34
N ASP A 158 21.40 -16.55 7.05
CA ASP A 158 22.86 -16.43 6.96
C ASP A 158 23.47 -16.01 8.31
N PRO A 159 24.20 -16.89 9.00
CA PRO A 159 24.82 -16.56 10.29
C PRO A 159 25.96 -15.54 10.16
N PHE A 160 26.46 -15.26 8.95
CA PHE A 160 27.43 -14.18 8.73
C PHE A 160 26.76 -12.80 8.59
N THR A 161 25.43 -12.77 8.44
CA THR A 161 24.65 -11.53 8.37
C THR A 161 23.91 -11.25 9.69
N THR A 162 23.21 -12.25 10.23
CA THR A 162 22.46 -12.11 11.50
C THR A 162 23.14 -12.96 12.57
N ALA A 163 23.86 -12.28 13.46
CA ALA A 163 24.68 -12.86 14.52
C ALA A 163 23.89 -13.48 15.68
#